data_AF-A0A349KKF0-F1
#
_entry.id   AF-A0A349KKF0-F1
#
_cell.length_a   1.000
_cell.length_b   1.000
_cell.length_c   1.000
_cell.angle_alpha   90.00
_cell.angle_beta   90.00
_cell.angle_gamma   90.00
#
_symmetry.space_group_name_H-M   'P 1'
#
loop_
_entity.id
_entity.type
_entity.pdbx_description
1 polymer ?
#
loop_
_entity_poly.entity_id
_entity_poly.type
_entity_poly.pdbx_seq_one_letter_code
_entity_poly.pdbx_strand_id
1 'polypeptide(L)'
;MLCLISTVVAYLCSISLQAADEDLVIPHIDREPAFADFAGMRPVSALARSMVRVTDFIQRTPDDGDAASQRTEVYIGYDQLQFHAIFLAFDSEPNQIRANLSSRENIDGDDSVEMTIDTFNDQRAAFSFRSTPMGIQWDARWTEGSSRRAGFDTTLRVVWE
;
A
#
# COMPACT_ATOMS: atom_id res chain seq x y z
N MET A 1 25.95 56.18 17.81
CA MET A 1 26.79 54.99 18.11
C MET A 1 25.98 54.13 19.07
N LEU A 2 25.36 52.99 18.75
CA LEU A 2 25.32 52.07 17.60
C LEU A 2 23.90 51.44 17.60
N CYS A 3 23.30 51.25 16.41
CA CYS A 3 22.01 50.58 16.21
C CYS A 3 22.28 49.07 16.05
N LEU A 4 21.75 48.22 16.93
CA LEU A 4 21.87 46.75 16.82
C LEU A 4 20.73 46.23 15.94
N ILE A 5 21.06 45.84 14.71
CA ILE A 5 20.16 45.14 13.79
C ILE A 5 20.20 43.66 14.18
N SER A 6 19.10 43.14 14.73
CA SER A 6 18.93 41.72 15.00
C SER A 6 18.46 41.02 13.73
N THR A 7 19.39 40.36 13.02
CA THR A 7 19.08 39.54 11.85
C THR A 7 18.38 38.25 12.30
N VAL A 8 17.09 38.11 11.96
CA VAL A 8 16.37 36.83 12.10
C VAL A 8 16.81 35.94 10.94
N VAL A 9 17.62 34.93 11.23
CA VAL A 9 17.95 33.88 10.26
C VAL A 9 16.79 32.90 10.25
N ALA A 10 15.93 33.00 9.24
CA ALA A 10 14.94 31.97 8.97
C ALA A 10 15.67 30.71 8.51
N TYR A 11 15.74 29.70 9.36
CA TYR A 11 16.13 28.35 8.95
C TYR A 11 15.05 27.81 8.01
N LEU A 12 15.32 27.87 6.70
CA LEU A 12 14.62 27.03 5.73
C LEU A 12 15.01 25.59 6.05
N CYS A 13 14.14 24.92 6.81
CA CYS A 13 14.20 23.47 6.94
C CYS A 13 13.83 22.89 5.58
N SER A 14 14.83 22.54 4.78
CA SER A 14 14.62 21.71 3.60
C SER A 14 14.06 20.38 4.09
N ILE A 15 12.76 20.16 3.91
CA ILE A 15 12.18 18.83 4.04
C ILE A 15 12.71 18.06 2.83
N SER A 16 13.74 17.25 3.05
CA SER A 16 14.18 16.29 2.06
C SER A 16 13.01 15.37 1.76
N LEU A 17 12.61 15.30 0.48
CA LEU A 17 11.65 14.33 -0.03
C LEU A 17 12.35 12.96 -0.04
N GLN A 18 12.45 12.33 1.13
CA GLN A 18 13.02 10.98 1.24
C GLN A 18 11.93 9.99 0.86
N ALA A 19 11.70 9.82 -0.44
CA ALA A 19 10.97 8.66 -0.94
C ALA A 19 11.83 7.43 -0.66
N ALA A 20 11.42 6.64 0.34
CA ALA A 20 11.82 5.28 0.67
C ALA A 20 13.18 4.81 0.10
N ASP A 21 14.26 5.28 0.70
CA ASP A 21 15.60 4.68 0.59
C ASP A 21 15.92 3.91 1.89
N GLU A 22 14.91 3.24 2.44
CA GLU A 22 15.11 2.22 3.46
C GLU A 22 14.80 0.87 2.81
N ASP A 23 15.80 -0.01 2.75
CA ASP A 23 15.61 -1.39 2.33
C ASP A 23 14.50 -2.02 3.19
N LEU A 24 13.34 -2.29 2.59
CA LEU A 24 12.22 -2.93 3.27
C LEU A 24 12.57 -4.40 3.55
N VAL A 25 13.00 -4.70 4.77
CA VAL A 25 13.26 -6.08 5.20
C VAL A 25 11.95 -6.73 5.62
N ILE A 26 11.44 -7.62 4.76
CA ILE A 26 10.23 -8.39 5.03
C ILE A 26 10.61 -9.61 5.89
N PRO A 27 10.01 -9.82 7.06
CA PRO A 27 10.37 -10.91 7.96
C PRO A 27 9.69 -12.23 7.57
N HIS A 28 10.37 -13.35 7.84
CA HIS A 28 9.75 -14.67 7.84
C HIS A 28 8.86 -14.82 9.08
N ILE A 29 7.63 -15.31 8.92
CA ILE A 29 6.67 -15.58 9.99
C ILE A 29 6.43 -17.08 10.16
N ASP A 30 6.07 -17.52 11.36
CA ASP A 30 6.01 -18.94 11.72
C ASP A 30 4.67 -19.62 11.38
N ARG A 31 3.66 -18.84 11.02
CA ARG A 31 2.34 -19.31 10.57
C ARG A 31 1.62 -18.24 9.75
N GLU A 32 0.58 -18.69 9.05
CA GLU A 32 -0.38 -17.81 8.38
C GLU A 32 -1.04 -16.82 9.38
N PRO A 33 -1.10 -15.52 9.04
CA PRO A 33 -1.87 -14.53 9.79
C PRO A 33 -3.38 -14.73 9.61
N ALA A 34 -4.12 -14.67 10.72
CA ALA A 34 -5.58 -14.70 10.73
C ALA A 34 -6.17 -13.30 10.96
N PHE A 35 -7.42 -13.06 10.56
CA PHE A 35 -8.12 -11.80 10.86
C PHE A 35 -8.11 -11.43 12.36
N ALA A 36 -8.18 -12.43 13.24
CA ALA A 36 -8.12 -12.23 14.69
C ALA A 36 -6.77 -11.63 15.17
N ASP A 37 -5.69 -11.85 14.43
CA ASP A 37 -4.37 -11.25 14.73
C ASP A 37 -4.39 -9.71 14.59
N PHE A 38 -5.38 -9.17 13.87
CA PHE A 38 -5.57 -7.74 13.60
C PHE A 38 -6.88 -7.17 14.17
N ALA A 39 -7.50 -7.86 15.13
CA ALA A 39 -8.80 -7.47 15.68
C ALA A 39 -8.83 -6.02 16.20
N GLY A 40 -9.86 -5.27 15.79
CA GLY A 40 -10.01 -3.86 16.15
C GLY A 40 -9.06 -2.94 15.38
N MET A 41 -8.71 -3.29 14.14
CA MET A 41 -7.86 -2.49 13.24
C MET A 41 -6.46 -2.22 13.84
N ARG A 42 -5.85 -3.22 14.48
CA ARG A 42 -4.52 -3.12 15.10
C ARG A 42 -3.87 -4.49 15.30
N PRO A 43 -2.52 -4.60 15.32
CA PRO A 43 -1.83 -5.88 15.51
C PRO A 43 -1.89 -6.35 16.97
N VAL A 44 -2.80 -7.28 17.29
CA VAL A 44 -3.04 -7.73 18.67
C VAL A 44 -2.23 -8.98 19.05
N SER A 45 -1.78 -9.79 18.09
CA SER A 45 -0.97 -10.97 18.37
C SER A 45 0.53 -10.71 18.28
N ALA A 46 1.34 -11.65 18.80
CA ALA A 46 2.78 -11.60 18.66
C ALA A 46 3.22 -11.71 17.18
N LEU A 47 2.53 -12.56 16.41
CA LEU A 47 2.74 -12.73 14.97
C LEU A 47 2.50 -11.40 14.21
N ALA A 48 1.34 -10.77 14.40
CA ALA A 48 1.05 -9.51 13.70
C ALA A 48 2.05 -8.40 14.03
N ARG A 49 2.57 -8.39 15.27
CA ARG A 49 3.62 -7.44 15.68
C ARG A 49 5.01 -7.79 15.18
N SER A 50 5.27 -9.03 14.76
CA SER A 50 6.55 -9.41 14.16
C SER A 50 6.62 -9.12 12.67
N MET A 51 5.50 -8.81 12.02
CA MET A 51 5.45 -8.38 10.62
C MET A 51 6.02 -6.98 10.45
N VAL A 52 6.61 -6.68 9.29
CA VAL A 52 7.06 -5.31 9.00
C VAL A 52 5.86 -4.42 8.74
N ARG A 53 5.82 -3.24 9.38
CA ARG A 53 4.74 -2.25 9.23
C ARG A 53 5.18 -1.16 8.28
N VAL A 54 4.46 -1.01 7.18
CA VAL A 54 4.62 0.06 6.19
C VAL A 54 3.55 1.12 6.43
N THR A 55 3.98 2.38 6.53
CA THR A 55 3.12 3.56 6.74
C THR A 55 3.56 4.72 5.86
N ASP A 56 2.96 5.88 6.07
CA ASP A 56 3.40 7.15 5.45
C ASP A 56 3.36 7.12 3.92
N PHE A 57 2.33 6.45 3.40
CA PHE A 57 2.01 6.45 1.98
C PHE A 57 1.85 7.88 1.47
N ILE A 58 2.28 8.07 0.22
CA ILE A 58 2.17 9.34 -0.50
C ILE A 58 1.07 9.26 -1.56
N GLN A 59 0.51 10.41 -1.89
CA GLN A 59 -0.43 10.55 -2.99
C GLN A 59 0.33 10.59 -4.31
N ARG A 60 -0.22 9.93 -5.33
CA ARG A 60 0.17 10.13 -6.73
C ARG A 60 -0.75 11.12 -7.45
N THR A 61 -1.98 11.24 -6.94
CA THR A 61 -3.03 12.11 -7.45
C THR A 61 -3.98 12.47 -6.29
N PRO A 62 -4.59 13.66 -6.27
CA PRO A 62 -4.37 14.78 -7.20
C PRO A 62 -3.07 15.54 -6.94
N ASP A 63 -2.57 15.52 -5.71
CA ASP A 63 -1.40 16.27 -5.26
C ASP A 63 -0.21 15.32 -5.10
N ASP A 64 0.56 15.12 -6.17
CA ASP A 64 1.68 14.17 -6.23
C ASP A 64 2.77 14.48 -5.19
N GLY A 65 3.15 13.47 -4.41
CA GLY A 65 4.17 13.56 -3.37
C GLY A 65 3.68 14.01 -1.99
N ASP A 66 2.45 14.51 -1.87
CA ASP A 66 1.87 14.87 -0.57
C ASP A 66 1.53 13.62 0.26
N ALA A 67 1.41 13.78 1.58
CA ALA A 67 0.98 12.69 2.45
C ALA A 67 -0.42 12.18 2.07
N ALA A 68 -0.64 10.87 2.15
CA ALA A 68 -1.95 10.26 1.91
C ALA A 68 -3.02 10.91 2.81
N SER A 69 -4.15 11.27 2.21
CA SER A 69 -5.28 11.91 2.89
C SER A 69 -5.97 10.98 3.89
N GLN A 70 -5.96 9.68 3.60
CA GLN A 70 -6.48 8.63 4.47
C GLN A 70 -5.32 7.78 5.00
N ARG A 71 -5.27 7.58 6.31
CA ARG A 71 -4.22 6.79 6.94
C ARG A 71 -4.38 5.33 6.53
N THR A 72 -3.30 4.73 6.04
CA THR A 72 -3.23 3.29 5.74
C THR A 72 -1.98 2.71 6.38
N GLU A 73 -2.13 1.52 6.95
CA GLU A 73 -1.00 0.71 7.41
C GLU A 73 -1.02 -0.63 6.71
N VAL A 74 0.15 -1.10 6.29
CA VAL A 74 0.29 -2.43 5.68
C VAL A 74 1.27 -3.24 6.50
N TYR A 75 0.84 -4.41 6.95
CA TYR A 75 1.70 -5.36 7.66
C TYR A 75 2.10 -6.46 6.70
N ILE A 76 3.41 -6.66 6.53
CA ILE A 76 3.96 -7.56 5.52
C ILE A 76 4.84 -8.62 6.20
N GLY A 77 4.71 -9.86 5.75
CA GLY A 77 5.51 -11.00 6.18
C GLY A 77 5.39 -12.13 5.17
N TYR A 78 6.25 -13.12 5.25
CA TYR A 78 6.15 -14.30 4.40
C TYR A 78 6.44 -15.57 5.19
N ASP A 79 5.88 -16.68 4.75
CA ASP A 79 6.23 -18.02 5.25
C ASP A 79 6.88 -18.86 4.13
N GLN A 80 6.96 -20.17 4.31
CA GLN A 80 7.58 -21.06 3.33
C GLN A 80 6.86 -21.10 1.97
N LEU A 81 5.58 -20.73 1.93
CA LEU A 81 4.70 -20.88 0.77
C LEU A 81 4.07 -19.56 0.32
N GLN A 82 3.77 -18.66 1.25
CA GLN A 82 2.91 -17.51 1.00
C GLN A 82 3.56 -16.19 1.40
N PHE A 83 3.23 -15.16 0.63
CA PHE A 83 3.48 -13.77 0.95
C PHE A 83 2.21 -13.14 1.49
N HIS A 84 2.30 -12.48 2.64
CA HIS A 84 1.17 -11.91 3.35
C HIS A 84 1.26 -10.40 3.39
N ALA A 85 0.20 -9.72 2.95
CA ALA A 85 0.03 -8.28 3.10
C ALA A 85 -1.34 -7.99 3.71
N ILE A 86 -1.34 -7.43 4.92
CA ILE A 86 -2.55 -7.08 5.65
C ILE A 86 -2.72 -5.57 5.63
N PHE A 87 -3.78 -5.12 4.98
CA PHE A 87 -4.12 -3.71 4.88
C PHE A 87 -5.07 -3.30 6.00
N LEU A 88 -4.64 -2.33 6.80
CA LEU A 88 -5.50 -1.57 7.70
C LEU A 88 -5.72 -0.19 7.08
N ALA A 89 -6.76 -0.07 6.26
CA ALA A 89 -7.16 1.18 5.63
C ALA A 89 -8.17 1.92 6.54
N PHE A 90 -7.83 3.14 6.96
CA PHE A 90 -8.68 3.98 7.81
C PHE A 90 -9.26 5.11 6.97
N ASP A 91 -10.57 5.31 7.06
CA ASP A 91 -11.24 6.43 6.43
C ASP A 91 -11.88 7.35 7.49
N SER A 92 -11.70 8.66 7.36
CA SER A 92 -12.34 9.67 8.22
C SER A 92 -13.86 9.73 8.06
N GLU A 93 -14.37 9.31 6.91
CA GLU A 93 -15.78 9.29 6.52
C GLU A 93 -16.22 7.86 6.12
N PRO A 94 -16.20 6.88 7.04
CA PRO A 94 -16.39 5.46 6.71
C PRO A 94 -17.76 5.15 6.06
N ASN A 95 -18.76 6.00 6.24
CA ASN A 95 -20.07 5.87 5.59
C ASN A 95 -20.05 6.25 4.10
N GLN A 96 -18.97 6.87 3.60
CA GLN A 96 -18.79 7.23 2.20
C GLN A 96 -17.96 6.18 1.42
N ILE A 97 -17.43 5.16 2.09
CA ILE A 97 -16.70 4.08 1.44
C ILE A 97 -17.60 3.40 0.41
N ARG A 98 -17.16 3.41 -0.85
CA ARG A 98 -17.83 2.78 -1.98
C ARG A 98 -17.36 1.34 -2.09
N ALA A 99 -18.28 0.42 -1.85
CA ALA A 99 -18.03 -1.00 -2.03
C ALA A 99 -19.30 -1.68 -2.53
N ASN A 100 -19.34 -2.00 -3.81
CA ASN A 100 -20.45 -2.68 -4.46
C ASN A 100 -20.19 -4.19 -4.51
N LEU A 101 -21.27 -4.99 -4.49
CA LEU A 101 -21.17 -6.40 -4.79
C LEU A 101 -21.17 -6.59 -6.32
N SER A 102 -20.00 -6.88 -6.88
CA SER A 102 -19.79 -7.06 -8.32
C SER A 102 -19.11 -8.39 -8.63
N SER A 103 -18.98 -8.72 -9.91
CA SER A 103 -18.14 -9.84 -10.32
C SER A 103 -16.66 -9.52 -10.10
N ARG A 104 -15.84 -10.55 -9.92
CA ARG A 104 -14.36 -10.45 -10.01
C ARG A 104 -13.97 -9.63 -11.25
N GLU A 105 -12.89 -8.87 -11.13
CA GLU A 105 -12.40 -7.91 -12.13
C GLU A 105 -13.26 -6.65 -12.35
N ASN A 106 -14.48 -6.57 -11.83
CA ASN A 106 -15.37 -5.43 -12.04
C ASN A 106 -15.45 -4.55 -10.78
N ILE A 107 -14.32 -3.96 -10.41
CA ILE A 107 -14.17 -3.16 -9.18
C ILE A 107 -13.93 -1.67 -9.44
N ASP A 108 -14.07 -1.24 -10.69
CA ASP A 108 -13.87 0.15 -11.08
C ASP A 108 -14.89 1.07 -10.39
N GLY A 109 -14.39 2.14 -9.76
CA GLY A 109 -15.21 3.13 -9.05
C GLY A 109 -15.45 2.82 -7.56
N ASP A 110 -15.06 1.63 -7.09
CA ASP A 110 -15.05 1.29 -5.68
C ASP A 110 -13.71 1.67 -5.02
N ASP A 111 -13.77 1.94 -3.73
CA ASP A 111 -12.58 2.00 -2.90
C ASP A 111 -11.92 0.62 -2.84
N SER A 112 -10.60 0.59 -2.82
CA SER A 112 -9.83 -0.65 -2.85
C SER A 112 -8.39 -0.42 -2.46
N VAL A 113 -7.76 -1.50 -2.01
CA VAL A 113 -6.32 -1.56 -1.73
C VAL A 113 -5.65 -2.37 -2.82
N GLU A 114 -4.43 -2.00 -3.18
CA GLU A 114 -3.65 -2.67 -4.22
C GLU A 114 -2.21 -2.93 -3.76
N MET A 115 -1.68 -4.07 -4.18
CA MET A 115 -0.28 -4.42 -4.06
C MET A 115 0.26 -4.81 -5.44
N THR A 116 1.39 -4.22 -5.82
CA THR A 116 2.09 -4.56 -7.07
C THR A 116 3.50 -5.04 -6.75
N ILE A 117 3.89 -6.18 -7.30
CA ILE A 117 5.18 -6.83 -7.04
C ILE A 117 5.88 -7.10 -8.37
N ASP A 118 7.06 -6.49 -8.55
CA ASP A 118 8.04 -6.92 -9.54
C ASP A 118 8.97 -7.95 -8.88
N THR A 119 8.87 -9.20 -9.30
CA THR A 119 9.61 -10.33 -8.72
C THR A 119 11.05 -10.42 -9.23
N PHE A 120 11.38 -9.76 -10.33
CA PHE A 120 12.72 -9.75 -10.91
C PHE A 120 13.44 -8.41 -10.70
N ASN A 121 12.70 -7.39 -10.26
CA ASN A 121 13.18 -6.01 -10.12
C ASN A 121 13.86 -5.50 -11.40
N ASP A 122 13.35 -5.93 -12.56
CA ASP A 122 13.85 -5.51 -13.86
C ASP A 122 13.02 -4.35 -14.45
N GLN A 123 11.93 -3.98 -13.77
CA GLN A 123 10.99 -2.91 -14.12
C GLN A 123 10.22 -3.15 -15.42
N ARG A 124 10.17 -4.40 -15.88
CA ARG A 124 9.54 -4.76 -17.17
C ARG A 124 8.26 -5.54 -17.01
N ALA A 125 8.08 -6.21 -15.88
CA ALA A 125 6.85 -6.90 -15.55
C ALA A 125 6.57 -6.91 -14.05
N ALA A 126 5.28 -6.88 -13.70
CA ALA A 126 4.84 -7.00 -12.31
C ALA A 126 3.54 -7.79 -12.23
N PHE A 127 3.21 -8.25 -11.03
CA PHE A 127 1.89 -8.77 -10.70
C PHE A 127 1.19 -7.80 -9.77
N SER A 128 -0.07 -7.51 -10.05
CA SER A 128 -0.88 -6.58 -9.27
C SER A 128 -2.10 -7.28 -8.73
N PHE A 129 -2.39 -7.03 -7.46
CA PHE A 129 -3.45 -7.67 -6.70
C PHE A 129 -4.24 -6.59 -5.97
N ARG A 130 -5.55 -6.56 -6.21
CA ARG A 130 -6.44 -5.52 -5.69
C ARG A 130 -7.66 -6.15 -5.05
N SER A 131 -8.15 -5.56 -3.98
CA SER A 131 -9.36 -6.00 -3.30
C SER A 131 -10.21 -4.83 -2.81
N THR A 132 -11.52 -4.94 -2.98
CA THR A 132 -12.48 -3.99 -2.40
C THR A 132 -12.78 -4.34 -0.95
N PRO A 133 -13.39 -3.43 -0.15
CA PRO A 133 -13.85 -3.73 1.20
C PRO A 133 -14.84 -4.90 1.27
N MET A 134 -15.55 -5.21 0.18
CA MET A 134 -16.47 -6.36 0.07
C MET A 134 -15.76 -7.67 -0.35
N GLY A 135 -14.43 -7.64 -0.48
CA GLY A 135 -13.62 -8.80 -0.86
C GLY A 135 -13.69 -9.15 -2.34
N ILE A 136 -14.18 -8.25 -3.21
CA ILE A 136 -14.13 -8.49 -4.65
C ILE A 136 -12.69 -8.33 -5.12
N GLN A 137 -12.20 -9.34 -5.83
CA GLN A 137 -10.81 -9.42 -6.29
C GLN A 137 -10.65 -8.88 -7.70
N TRP A 138 -9.47 -8.34 -7.95
CA TRP A 138 -8.96 -8.00 -9.27
C TRP A 138 -7.45 -8.29 -9.28
N ASP A 139 -6.97 -8.93 -10.34
CA ASP A 139 -5.56 -9.24 -10.49
C ASP A 139 -5.13 -9.21 -11.94
N ALA A 140 -3.89 -8.77 -12.14
CA ALA A 140 -3.34 -8.63 -13.47
C ALA A 140 -1.83 -8.86 -13.48
N ARG A 141 -1.34 -9.24 -14.66
CA ARG A 141 0.06 -9.06 -15.01
C ARG A 141 0.23 -7.70 -15.68
N TRP A 142 1.12 -6.87 -15.15
CA TRP A 142 1.55 -5.64 -15.81
C TRP A 142 2.80 -5.91 -16.65
N THR A 143 2.91 -5.30 -17.82
CA THR A 143 4.13 -5.31 -18.65
C THR A 143 4.44 -3.94 -19.24
N GLU A 144 5.73 -3.61 -19.25
CA GLU A 144 6.24 -2.39 -19.88
C GLU A 144 5.95 -2.40 -21.40
N GLY A 145 5.61 -1.23 -21.95
CA GLY A 145 5.44 -1.03 -23.39
C GLY A 145 4.10 -1.50 -23.97
N SER A 146 3.26 -2.17 -23.18
CA SER A 146 1.88 -2.47 -23.57
C SER A 146 0.98 -1.24 -23.36
N SER A 147 0.35 -0.75 -24.43
CA SER A 147 -0.61 0.36 -24.36
C SER A 147 -2.04 -0.09 -24.06
N ARG A 148 -2.31 -1.40 -24.11
CA ARG A 148 -3.65 -1.94 -23.87
C ARG A 148 -3.91 -1.94 -22.36
N ARG A 149 -5.00 -1.30 -21.92
CA ARG A 149 -5.39 -1.20 -20.50
C ARG A 149 -4.25 -0.74 -19.58
N ALA A 150 -3.49 0.28 -20.01
CA ALA A 150 -2.33 0.80 -19.28
C ALA A 150 -1.25 -0.26 -18.94
N GLY A 151 -1.18 -1.34 -19.72
CA GLY A 151 -0.20 -2.42 -19.56
C GLY A 151 -0.71 -3.62 -18.77
N PHE A 152 -1.94 -3.57 -18.24
CA PHE A 152 -2.51 -4.65 -17.43
C PHE A 152 -3.25 -5.71 -18.25
N ASP A 153 -2.85 -6.96 -18.05
CA ASP A 153 -3.52 -8.17 -18.54
C ASP A 153 -4.23 -8.91 -17.39
N THR A 154 -5.56 -8.77 -17.35
CA THR A 154 -6.45 -9.40 -16.34
C THR A 154 -6.88 -10.82 -16.72
N THR A 155 -6.31 -11.40 -17.79
CA THR A 155 -6.51 -12.83 -18.09
C THR A 155 -5.70 -13.74 -17.17
N LEU A 156 -4.83 -13.14 -16.34
CA LEU A 156 -4.20 -13.81 -15.22
C LEU A 156 -5.24 -14.58 -14.38
N ARG A 157 -4.87 -15.80 -14.02
CA ARG A 157 -5.66 -16.70 -13.18
C ARG A 157 -4.80 -17.15 -12.02
N VAL A 158 -4.58 -16.25 -11.06
CA VAL A 158 -4.05 -16.65 -9.75
C VAL A 158 -5.26 -16.92 -8.86
N VAL A 159 -5.34 -18.13 -8.32
CA VAL A 159 -6.32 -18.49 -7.30
C VAL A 159 -5.67 -18.21 -5.95
N TRP A 160 -6.24 -17.27 -5.21
CA TRP A 160 -5.98 -17.08 -3.79
C TRP A 160 -6.85 -18.12 -3.08
N GLU A 161 -6.27 -19.23 -2.64
CA GLU A 161 -6.98 -20.19 -1.77
C GLU A 161 -7.07 -19.66 -0.34
#